data_AF-A0A0V7ZQG5-F1
#
_entry.id   AF-A0A0V7ZQG5-F1
#
_cell.length_a   1.000
_cell.length_b   1.000
_cell.length_c   1.000
_cell.angle_alpha   90.00
_cell.angle_beta   90.00
_cell.angle_gamma   90.00
#
_symmetry.space_group_name_H-M   'P 1'
#
loop_
_entity.id
_entity.type
_entity.pdbx_description
1 polymer ?
#
loop_
_entity_poly.entity_id
_entity_poly.type
_entity_poly.pdbx_seq_one_letter_code
_entity_poly.pdbx_strand_id
1 'polypeptide(L)'
;MKEELAVANKLLLLILGKRKRLRVTGPSMIPLLQPGEEILFDPKAYRHSFPLIGDVVVAQHPYQGKQIVKRVALVLEDGSCFLEGDNPNASTDSRSYGFIPLSKIIGRVTCKFP
;
A
#
# COMPACT_ATOMS: atom_id res chain seq x y z
N MET A 1 5.78 28.00 -2.77
CA MET A 1 7.17 27.49 -2.84
C MET A 1 7.38 26.07 -2.28
N LYS A 2 7.18 25.79 -0.97
CA LYS A 2 7.42 24.42 -0.42
C LYS A 2 6.45 23.36 -0.95
N GLU A 3 5.17 23.69 -1.04
CA GLU A 3 4.13 22.78 -1.56
C GLU A 3 4.32 22.48 -3.05
N GLU A 4 4.60 23.51 -3.85
CA GLU A 4 4.88 23.36 -5.29
C GLU A 4 6.09 22.46 -5.53
N LEU A 5 7.17 22.62 -4.75
CA LEU A 5 8.34 21.74 -4.84
C LEU A 5 7.99 20.29 -4.45
N ALA A 6 7.13 20.09 -3.45
CA ALA A 6 6.65 18.75 -3.08
C ALA A 6 5.82 18.11 -4.20
N VAL A 7 4.92 18.86 -4.84
CA VAL A 7 4.14 18.40 -5.99
C VAL A 7 5.05 18.06 -7.17
N ALA A 8 6.00 18.94 -7.50
CA ALA A 8 6.97 18.72 -8.58
C ALA A 8 7.80 17.46 -8.34
N ASN A 9 8.26 17.21 -7.12
CA ASN A 9 8.99 15.99 -6.76
C ASN A 9 8.14 14.72 -6.91
N LYS A 10 6.87 14.76 -6.49
CA LYS A 10 5.94 13.63 -6.69
C LYS A 10 5.75 13.32 -8.17
N LEU A 11 5.54 14.34 -9.00
CA LEU A 11 5.40 14.21 -10.45
C LEU A 11 6.68 13.67 -11.08
N LEU A 12 7.85 14.18 -10.69
CA LEU A 12 9.14 13.69 -11.18
C LEU A 12 9.34 12.20 -10.87
N LEU A 13 9.02 11.76 -9.64
CA LEU A 13 9.10 10.36 -9.26
C LEU A 13 8.14 9.47 -10.07
N LEU A 14 6.97 9.98 -10.43
CA LEU A 14 5.99 9.29 -11.29
C LEU A 14 6.50 9.19 -12.74
N ILE A 15 6.99 10.30 -13.33
CA ILE A 15 7.52 10.36 -14.69
C ILE A 15 8.75 9.45 -14.86
N LEU A 16 9.64 9.43 -13.85
CA LEU A 16 10.82 8.54 -13.84
C LEU A 16 10.48 7.07 -13.55
N GLY A 17 9.19 6.73 -13.34
CA GLY A 17 8.75 5.36 -13.02
C GLY A 17 9.23 4.85 -11.65
N LYS A 18 9.75 5.73 -10.79
CA LYS A 18 10.16 5.40 -9.41
C LYS A 18 8.96 5.23 -8.50
N ARG A 19 7.81 5.83 -8.84
CA ARG A 19 6.53 5.62 -8.16
C ARG A 19 5.47 5.21 -9.17
N LYS A 20 4.49 4.43 -8.72
CA LYS A 20 3.29 4.07 -9.47
C LYS A 20 2.08 4.65 -8.77
N ARG A 21 1.02 4.91 -9.54
CA ARG A 21 -0.24 5.45 -9.04
C ARG A 21 -1.29 4.35 -8.91
N LEU A 22 -2.09 4.40 -7.85
CA LEU A 22 -3.26 3.55 -7.65
C LEU A 22 -4.42 4.36 -7.10
N ARG A 23 -5.63 4.12 -7.61
CA ARG A 23 -6.86 4.67 -7.03
C ARG A 23 -7.41 3.75 -5.96
N VAL A 24 -7.71 4.29 -4.79
CA VAL A 24 -8.33 3.58 -3.69
C VAL A 24 -9.82 3.40 -4.01
N THR A 25 -10.31 2.16 -3.98
CA THR A 25 -11.70 1.85 -4.38
C THR A 25 -12.63 1.57 -3.19
N GLY A 26 -12.09 1.13 -2.05
CA GLY A 26 -12.88 0.69 -0.90
C GLY A 26 -12.55 1.45 0.40
N PRO A 27 -13.46 1.42 1.39
CA PRO A 27 -13.35 2.19 2.62
C PRO A 27 -12.44 1.56 3.69
N SER A 28 -11.73 0.47 3.37
CA SER A 28 -11.01 -0.31 4.39
C SER A 28 -9.81 0.40 5.02
N MET A 29 -9.35 1.50 4.41
CA MET A 29 -8.22 2.30 4.89
C MET A 29 -8.65 3.65 5.47
N ILE A 30 -9.96 3.88 5.66
CA ILE A 30 -10.46 5.05 6.39
C ILE A 30 -9.97 4.97 7.85
N PRO A 31 -9.53 6.08 8.48
CA PRO A 31 -9.59 7.46 7.99
C PRO A 31 -8.41 7.90 7.13
N LEU A 32 -7.35 7.08 7.02
CA LEU A 32 -6.14 7.47 6.31
C LEU A 32 -6.40 7.70 4.82
N LEU A 33 -7.10 6.76 4.16
CA LEU A 33 -7.42 6.82 2.74
C LEU A 33 -8.93 6.71 2.48
N GLN A 34 -9.48 7.67 1.76
CA GLN A 34 -10.88 7.68 1.34
C GLN A 34 -11.05 6.99 -0.03
N PRO A 35 -12.19 6.33 -0.29
CA PRO A 35 -12.53 5.87 -1.63
C PRO A 35 -12.45 7.02 -2.64
N GLY A 36 -11.82 6.77 -3.79
CA GLY A 36 -11.60 7.75 -4.84
C GLY A 36 -10.25 8.48 -4.76
N GLU A 37 -9.58 8.48 -3.60
CA GLU A 37 -8.24 9.06 -3.47
C GLU A 37 -7.22 8.28 -4.32
N GLU A 38 -6.25 9.01 -4.86
CA GLU A 38 -5.11 8.42 -5.54
C GLU A 38 -3.88 8.43 -4.63
N ILE A 39 -3.11 7.36 -4.67
CA ILE A 39 -1.86 7.21 -3.92
C ILE A 39 -0.70 6.97 -4.86
N LEU A 40 0.49 7.38 -4.43
CA LEU A 40 1.75 6.95 -5.01
C LEU A 40 2.40 5.88 -4.14
N PHE A 41 2.84 4.80 -4.77
CA PHE A 41 3.57 3.73 -4.10
C PHE A 41 4.90 3.42 -4.78
N ASP A 42 5.86 2.94 -4.01
CA ASP A 42 7.16 2.46 -4.44
C ASP A 42 7.10 0.96 -4.76
N PRO A 43 7.12 0.55 -6.05
CA PRO A 43 7.10 -0.87 -6.42
C PRO A 43 8.42 -1.58 -6.13
N LYS A 44 9.46 -0.85 -5.68
CA LYS A 44 10.80 -1.38 -5.40
C LYS A 44 11.12 -1.38 -3.91
N ALA A 45 10.18 -0.94 -3.05
CA ALA A 45 10.41 -0.75 -1.61
C ALA A 45 11.01 -1.98 -0.92
N TYR A 46 10.58 -3.17 -1.32
CA TYR A 46 10.93 -4.43 -0.66
C TYR A 46 11.83 -5.34 -1.50
N ARG A 47 12.63 -4.76 -2.41
CA ARG A 47 13.61 -5.54 -3.20
C ARG A 47 14.77 -6.07 -2.36
N HIS A 48 15.13 -5.35 -1.30
CA HIS A 48 16.31 -5.62 -0.49
C HIS A 48 16.00 -5.60 1.02
N SER A 49 14.73 -5.49 1.39
CA SER A 49 14.26 -5.44 2.77
C SER A 49 12.84 -5.97 2.86
N PHE A 50 12.46 -6.47 4.03
CA PHE A 50 11.07 -6.84 4.30
C PHE A 50 10.23 -5.61 4.67
N PRO A 51 8.90 -5.70 4.52
CA PRO A 51 7.98 -4.72 5.09
C PRO A 51 8.17 -4.58 6.60
N LEU A 52 7.84 -3.40 7.13
CA LEU A 52 7.83 -3.13 8.55
C LEU A 52 6.39 -3.02 9.05
N ILE A 53 6.18 -3.34 10.34
CA ILE A 53 4.91 -3.07 11.01
C ILE A 53 4.57 -1.58 10.86
N GLY A 54 3.34 -1.30 10.45
CA GLY A 54 2.83 0.05 10.20
C GLY A 54 2.95 0.50 8.74
N ASP A 55 3.76 -0.15 7.90
CA ASP A 55 3.82 0.17 6.46
C ASP A 55 2.43 0.00 5.84
N VAL A 56 2.03 0.97 5.01
CA VAL A 56 0.84 0.82 4.15
C VAL A 56 1.31 0.28 2.81
N VAL A 57 0.75 -0.84 2.38
CA VAL A 57 1.21 -1.57 1.21
C VAL A 57 0.11 -1.77 0.19
N VAL A 58 0.51 -1.78 -1.08
CA VAL A 58 -0.29 -2.34 -2.16
C VAL A 58 0.08 -3.82 -2.26
N ALA A 59 -0.91 -4.70 -2.22
CA ALA A 59 -0.72 -6.14 -2.33
C ALA A 59 -1.72 -6.74 -3.33
N GLN A 60 -1.38 -7.90 -3.89
CA GLN A 60 -2.29 -8.71 -4.66
C GLN A 60 -3.20 -9.51 -3.71
N HIS A 61 -4.51 -9.37 -3.84
CA HIS A 61 -5.47 -10.15 -3.06
C HIS A 61 -5.22 -11.66 -3.29
N PRO A 62 -5.17 -12.49 -2.24
CA PRO A 62 -4.72 -13.87 -2.37
C PRO A 62 -5.58 -14.71 -3.32
N TYR A 63 -6.89 -14.41 -3.41
CA TYR A 63 -7.88 -15.22 -4.14
C TYR A 63 -8.70 -14.50 -5.23
N GLN A 64 -8.58 -13.17 -5.39
CA GLN A 64 -9.56 -12.39 -6.18
C GLN A 64 -8.96 -11.66 -7.38
N GLY A 65 -7.68 -11.88 -7.71
CA GLY A 65 -7.05 -11.23 -8.87
C GLY A 65 -6.95 -9.70 -8.79
N LYS A 66 -7.43 -9.06 -7.70
CA LYS A 66 -7.43 -7.60 -7.52
C LYS A 66 -6.30 -7.11 -6.61
N GLN A 67 -5.91 -5.85 -6.78
CA GLN A 67 -5.02 -5.17 -5.84
C GLN A 67 -5.80 -4.68 -4.61
N ILE A 68 -5.15 -4.69 -3.45
CA ILE A 68 -5.68 -4.19 -2.19
C ILE A 68 -4.65 -3.27 -1.53
N VAL A 69 -5.14 -2.30 -0.75
CA VAL A 69 -4.32 -1.44 0.09
C VAL A 69 -4.64 -1.76 1.55
N LYS A 70 -3.61 -2.10 2.32
CA LYS A 70 -3.71 -2.51 3.73
C LYS A 70 -2.48 -2.04 4.51
N ARG A 71 -2.58 -2.04 5.83
CA ARG A 71 -1.47 -1.81 6.75
C ARG A 71 -0.87 -3.13 7.21
N VAL A 72 0.45 -3.19 7.27
CA VAL A 72 1.19 -4.32 7.86
C VAL A 72 1.01 -4.28 9.38
N ALA A 73 0.38 -5.32 9.93
CA ALA A 73 0.20 -5.50 11.37
C ALA A 73 1.28 -6.42 11.96
N LEU A 74 1.68 -7.46 11.22
CA LEU A 74 2.75 -8.40 11.61
C LEU A 74 3.58 -8.81 10.39
N VAL A 75 4.83 -9.20 10.64
CA VAL A 75 5.78 -9.68 9.63
C VAL A 75 6.46 -10.93 10.19
N LEU A 76 6.46 -12.02 9.43
CA LEU A 76 7.17 -13.25 9.76
C LEU A 76 8.63 -13.20 9.28
N GLU A 77 9.44 -14.16 9.72
CA GLU A 77 10.86 -14.27 9.36
C GLU A 77 11.11 -14.43 7.85
N ASP A 78 10.15 -14.98 7.11
CA ASP A 78 10.21 -15.13 5.65
C ASP A 78 9.70 -13.88 4.88
N GLY A 79 9.32 -12.83 5.61
CA GLY A 79 8.75 -11.59 5.05
C GLY A 79 7.24 -11.67 4.74
N SER A 80 6.58 -12.80 5.01
CA SER A 80 5.13 -12.92 4.91
C SER A 80 4.46 -11.96 5.90
N CYS A 81 3.44 -11.24 5.44
CA CYS A 81 2.83 -10.14 6.20
C CYS A 81 1.39 -10.45 6.58
N PHE A 82 1.04 -10.16 7.83
CA PHE A 82 -0.35 -10.04 8.24
C PHE A 82 -0.79 -8.60 7.96
N LEU A 83 -1.72 -8.45 7.03
CA LEU A 83 -2.24 -7.17 6.57
C LEU A 83 -3.64 -6.91 7.12
N GLU A 84 -3.88 -5.73 7.67
CA GLU A 84 -5.17 -5.27 8.19
C GLU A 84 -5.61 -3.95 7.55
N GLY A 85 -6.91 -3.72 7.48
CA GLY A 85 -7.45 -2.41 7.13
C GLY A 85 -7.60 -1.51 8.36
N ASP A 86 -7.30 -0.22 8.22
CA ASP A 86 -7.51 0.78 9.27
C ASP A 86 -8.99 0.91 9.70
N ASN A 87 -9.92 0.47 8.86
CA ASN A 87 -11.35 0.36 9.18
C ASN A 87 -11.78 -1.12 9.29
N PRO A 88 -11.74 -1.71 10.51
CA PRO A 88 -12.09 -3.10 10.74
C PRO A 88 -13.48 -3.50 10.22
N ASN A 89 -14.46 -2.62 10.36
CA ASN A 89 -15.86 -2.89 10.01
C ASN A 89 -16.10 -3.00 8.50
N ALA A 90 -15.16 -2.52 7.69
CA ALA A 90 -15.28 -2.53 6.23
C ALA A 90 -14.08 -3.22 5.55
N SER A 91 -13.35 -4.05 6.30
CA SER A 91 -12.13 -4.69 5.82
C SER A 91 -12.29 -6.20 5.75
N THR A 92 -12.23 -6.75 4.55
CA THR A 92 -11.79 -8.15 4.34
C THR A 92 -10.27 -8.15 4.22
N ASP A 93 -9.60 -8.77 5.19
CA ASP A 93 -8.15 -8.74 5.32
C ASP A 93 -7.58 -10.05 5.88
N SER A 94 -6.35 -10.03 6.43
CA SER A 94 -5.66 -11.23 6.86
C SER A 94 -6.35 -11.97 8.00
N ARG A 95 -7.29 -11.33 8.70
CA ARG A 95 -8.20 -12.01 9.64
C ARG A 95 -9.10 -13.04 8.95
N SER A 96 -9.35 -12.88 7.65
CA SER A 96 -10.15 -13.78 6.83
C SER A 96 -9.33 -14.76 6.00
N TYR A 97 -8.12 -14.39 5.58
CA TYR A 97 -7.33 -15.17 4.63
C TYR A 97 -5.87 -15.45 5.05
N GLY A 98 -5.47 -15.08 6.26
CA GLY A 98 -4.14 -15.32 6.80
C GLY A 98 -3.05 -14.45 6.20
N PHE A 99 -1.79 -14.87 6.40
CA PHE A 99 -0.62 -14.14 5.94
C PHE A 99 -0.52 -14.08 4.41
N ILE A 100 -0.08 -12.92 3.91
CA ILE A 100 0.22 -12.71 2.50
C ILE A 100 1.73 -12.86 2.29
N PRO A 101 2.19 -13.75 1.38
CA PRO A 101 3.62 -13.91 1.12
C PRO A 101 4.21 -12.63 0.52
N LEU A 102 5.49 -12.38 0.79
CA LEU A 102 6.20 -11.19 0.27
C LEU A 102 6.04 -11.01 -1.25
N SER A 103 6.01 -12.12 -2.00
CA SER A 103 5.82 -12.13 -3.45
C SER A 103 4.50 -11.53 -3.94
N LYS A 104 3.48 -11.44 -3.07
CA LYS A 104 2.20 -10.77 -3.36
C LYS A 104 2.19 -9.31 -2.89
N ILE A 105 3.21 -8.83 -2.19
CA ILE A 105 3.35 -7.41 -1.86
C ILE A 105 3.93 -6.68 -3.07
N ILE A 106 3.15 -5.77 -3.63
CA ILE A 106 3.48 -5.05 -4.88
C ILE A 106 4.37 -3.84 -4.59
N GLY A 107 4.18 -3.18 -3.44
CA GLY A 107 5.01 -2.05 -3.04
C GLY A 107 4.46 -1.28 -1.84
N ARG A 108 5.21 -0.27 -1.41
CA ARG A 108 4.88 0.56 -0.24
C ARG A 108 4.24 1.88 -0.65
N VAL A 109 3.11 2.22 -0.06
CA VAL A 109 2.47 3.54 -0.22
C VAL A 109 3.37 4.61 0.40
N THR A 110 3.61 5.68 -0.35
CA THR A 110 4.53 6.75 0.06
C THR A 110 3.84 8.08 0.32
N CYS A 111 2.79 8.40 -0.45
CA CYS A 111 1.99 9.60 -0.22
C CYS A 111 0.65 9.53 -0.95
N LYS A 112 -0.28 10.40 -0.54
CA LYS A 112 -1.45 10.77 -1.35
C LYS A 112 -0.99 11.58 -2.56
N PHE A 113 -1.54 11.24 -3.71
CA PHE A 113 -1.41 12.04 -4.92
C PHE A 113 -2.38 13.22 -4.81
N PRO A 114 -1.91 14.46 -5.04
CA PRO A 114 -2.74 15.66 -4.99
C PRO A 114 -3.81 15.67 -6.08
#